data_AF-A0A0G0NST1-F1
#
_entry.id   AF-A0A0G0NST1-F1
#
_cell.length_a   1.000
_cell.length_b   1.000
_cell.length_c   1.000
_cell.angle_alpha   90.00
_cell.angle_beta   90.00
_cell.angle_gamma   90.00
#
_symmetry.space_group_name_H-M   'P 1'
#
loop_
_entity.id
_entity.type
_entity.pdbx_description
1 polymer ?
#
loop_
_entity_poly.entity_id
_entity_poly.type
_entity_poly.pdbx_seq_one_letter_code
_entity_poly.pdbx_strand_id
1 'polypeptide(L)'
;MRNLNKLSLPATILIASLILGGFYFLSQVSKQNSIERQQLAEIEQKKQEQLDKEVKEKKYGEEVKQGLNNCLDEASTKYSNNWGNECETRGLLTERCISLLDMAYSDYVKELPYGKRLDTFDDYLKEKEECSCSLPLTIADRLNDGLDKDKQNCFKIYPQN
;
A
#
# COMPACT_ATOMS: atom_id res chain seq x y z
N MET A 1 30.83 69.48 -57.27
CA MET A 1 30.58 68.24 -56.51
C MET A 1 31.89 67.67 -55.95
N ARG A 2 32.44 68.22 -54.85
CA ARG A 2 33.70 67.73 -54.23
C ARG A 2 33.72 67.77 -52.69
N ASN A 3 32.55 67.80 -52.03
CA ASN A 3 32.47 67.85 -50.55
C ASN A 3 31.94 66.55 -49.90
N LEU A 4 31.53 65.55 -50.70
CA LEU A 4 30.97 64.29 -50.19
C LEU A 4 32.04 63.31 -49.67
N ASN A 5 33.33 63.53 -49.98
CA ASN A 5 34.39 62.60 -49.62
C ASN A 5 34.99 62.86 -48.22
N LYS A 6 34.73 64.03 -47.60
CA LYS A 6 35.22 64.34 -46.23
C LYS A 6 34.30 63.83 -45.11
N LEU A 7 33.03 63.53 -45.39
CA LEU A 7 32.09 62.94 -44.41
C LEU A 7 32.02 61.40 -44.45
N SER A 8 32.51 60.79 -45.53
CA SER A 8 32.46 59.33 -45.73
C SER A 8 33.24 58.56 -44.66
N LEU A 9 34.38 59.09 -44.20
CA LEU A 9 35.28 58.42 -43.26
C LEU A 9 34.70 58.28 -41.83
N PRO A 10 34.18 59.33 -41.17
CA PRO A 10 33.54 59.18 -39.86
C PRO A 10 32.22 58.40 -39.93
N ALA A 11 31.47 58.52 -41.03
CA ALA A 11 30.22 57.77 -41.23
C ALA A 11 30.47 56.25 -41.34
N THR A 12 31.51 55.84 -42.07
CA THR A 12 31.87 54.42 -42.20
C THR A 12 32.37 53.82 -40.88
N ILE A 13 33.10 54.57 -40.06
CA ILE A 13 33.52 54.14 -38.72
C ILE A 13 32.32 53.94 -37.80
N LEU A 14 31.34 54.85 -37.80
CA LEU A 14 30.11 54.69 -37.01
C LEU A 14 29.29 53.48 -37.45
N ILE A 15 29.15 53.26 -38.76
CA ILE A 15 28.43 52.10 -39.30
C ILE A 15 29.15 50.79 -38.91
N ALA A 16 30.48 50.72 -39.04
CA ALA A 16 31.26 49.56 -38.63
C ALA A 16 31.14 49.27 -37.13
N SER A 17 31.12 50.31 -36.30
CA SER A 17 30.94 50.20 -34.84
C SER A 17 29.56 49.64 -34.47
N LEU A 18 28.51 50.09 -35.17
CA LEU A 18 27.13 49.60 -35.00
C LEU A 18 26.99 48.13 -35.40
N ILE A 19 27.61 47.71 -36.52
CA ILE A 19 27.57 46.33 -36.98
C ILE A 19 28.29 45.40 -35.99
N LEU A 20 29.50 45.78 -35.55
CA LEU A 20 30.27 44.98 -34.56
C LEU A 20 29.54 44.91 -33.21
N GLY A 21 29.01 46.03 -32.71
CA GLY A 21 28.25 46.07 -31.46
C GLY A 21 26.96 45.24 -31.54
N GLY A 22 26.22 45.35 -32.65
CA GLY A 22 25.00 44.56 -32.88
C GLY A 22 25.27 43.06 -32.97
N PHE A 23 26.32 42.65 -33.68
CA PHE A 23 26.69 41.24 -33.80
C PHE A 23 27.15 40.65 -32.47
N TYR A 24 27.92 41.43 -31.68
CA TYR A 24 28.36 41.02 -30.34
C TYR A 24 27.19 40.86 -29.37
N PHE A 25 26.23 41.80 -29.38
CA PHE A 25 25.04 41.74 -28.54
C PHE A 25 24.14 40.54 -28.90
N LEU A 26 23.84 40.35 -30.18
CA LEU A 26 23.05 39.20 -30.67
C LEU A 26 23.76 37.87 -30.36
N SER A 27 25.09 37.82 -30.47
CA SER A 27 25.87 36.64 -30.12
C SER A 27 25.89 36.32 -28.62
N GLN A 28 25.75 37.31 -27.73
CA GLN A 28 25.64 37.05 -26.29
C GLN A 28 24.24 36.58 -25.89
N VAL A 29 23.20 37.20 -26.44
CA VAL A 29 21.79 36.82 -26.18
C VAL A 29 21.52 35.39 -26.63
N SER A 30 22.06 34.97 -27.77
CA SER A 30 21.89 33.58 -28.24
C SER A 30 22.58 32.55 -27.33
N LYS A 31 23.74 32.89 -26.77
CA LYS A 31 24.46 32.04 -25.82
C LYS A 31 23.71 31.89 -24.50
N GLN A 32 23.19 32.98 -23.94
CA GLN A 32 22.38 32.95 -22.71
C GLN A 32 21.14 32.08 -22.86
N ASN A 33 20.39 32.22 -23.96
CA ASN A 33 19.20 31.39 -24.21
C ASN A 33 19.50 29.89 -24.31
N SER A 34 20.68 29.51 -24.83
CA SER A 34 21.05 28.09 -24.90
C SER A 34 21.39 27.50 -23.53
N ILE A 35 22.04 28.29 -22.67
CA ILE A 35 22.44 27.88 -21.33
C ILE A 35 21.20 27.74 -20.43
N GLU A 36 20.27 28.68 -20.50
CA GLU A 36 19.00 28.60 -19.74
C GLU A 36 18.18 27.36 -20.11
N ARG A 37 18.09 27.03 -21.40
CA ARG A 37 17.38 25.82 -21.85
C ARG A 37 18.04 24.54 -21.36
N GLN A 38 19.38 24.46 -21.38
CA GLN A 38 20.10 23.31 -20.84
C GLN A 38 19.90 23.18 -19.33
N GLN A 39 19.96 24.28 -18.59
CA GLN A 39 19.72 24.29 -17.15
C GLN A 39 18.28 23.88 -16.80
N LEU A 40 17.29 24.37 -17.55
CA LEU A 40 15.89 23.97 -17.36
C LEU A 40 15.70 22.48 -17.62
N ALA A 41 16.30 21.94 -18.69
CA ALA A 41 16.24 20.51 -18.99
C ALA A 41 16.92 19.66 -17.90
N GLU A 42 18.08 20.09 -17.37
CA GLU A 42 18.74 19.39 -16.26
C GLU A 42 17.91 19.45 -14.96
N ILE A 43 17.28 20.59 -14.66
CA ILE A 43 16.42 20.73 -13.48
C ILE A 43 15.19 19.83 -13.61
N GLU A 44 14.58 19.76 -14.78
CA GLU A 44 13.42 18.92 -15.05
C GLU A 44 13.79 17.43 -14.98
N GLN A 45 14.92 17.02 -15.56
CA GLN A 45 15.43 15.65 -15.43
C GLN A 45 15.70 15.27 -13.97
N LYS A 46 16.36 16.14 -13.18
CA LYS A 46 16.61 15.87 -11.76
C LYS A 46 15.32 15.76 -10.96
N LYS A 47 14.31 16.60 -11.25
CA LYS A 47 12.98 16.49 -10.62
C LYS A 47 12.31 15.18 -10.99
N GLN A 48 12.36 14.78 -12.26
CA GLN A 48 11.76 13.52 -12.71
C GLN A 48 12.46 12.32 -12.06
N GLU A 49 13.79 12.31 -11.98
CA GLU A 49 14.54 11.25 -11.30
C GLU A 49 14.23 11.17 -9.80
N GLN A 50 14.04 12.31 -9.13
CA GLN A 50 13.63 12.35 -7.72
C GLN A 50 12.22 11.79 -7.53
N LEU A 51 11.27 12.22 -8.36
CA LEU A 51 9.90 11.69 -8.36
C LEU A 51 9.88 10.18 -8.63
N ASP A 52 10.65 9.70 -9.59
CA ASP A 52 10.71 8.29 -9.92
C ASP A 52 11.32 7.46 -8.77
N LYS A 53 12.30 8.01 -8.05
CA LYS A 53 12.85 7.39 -6.84
C LYS A 53 11.83 7.33 -5.72
N GLU A 54 11.15 8.44 -5.41
CA GLU A 54 10.11 8.49 -4.38
C GLU A 54 8.94 7.54 -4.69
N VAL A 55 8.52 7.47 -5.96
CA VAL A 55 7.46 6.55 -6.39
C VAL A 55 7.90 5.10 -6.24
N LYS A 56 9.15 4.77 -6.61
CA LYS A 56 9.69 3.41 -6.41
C LYS A 56 9.78 3.03 -4.94
N GLU A 57 10.25 3.93 -4.09
CA GLU A 57 10.33 3.70 -2.64
C GLU A 57 8.94 3.51 -2.02
N LYS A 58 7.96 4.33 -2.41
CA LYS A 58 6.57 4.18 -1.96
C LYS A 58 5.97 2.85 -2.40
N LYS A 59 6.12 2.49 -3.68
CA LYS A 59 5.63 1.20 -4.22
C LYS A 59 6.27 0.02 -3.50
N TYR A 60 7.58 0.05 -3.30
CA TYR A 60 8.28 -0.99 -2.56
C TYR A 60 7.75 -1.11 -1.12
N GLY A 61 7.56 0.03 -0.43
CA GLY A 61 6.97 0.04 0.91
C GLY A 61 5.53 -0.50 0.96
N GLU A 62 4.72 -0.18 -0.04
CA GLU A 62 3.34 -0.71 -0.18
C GLU A 62 3.34 -2.22 -0.45
N GLU A 63 4.19 -2.71 -1.34
CA GLU A 63 4.34 -4.14 -1.66
C GLU A 63 4.78 -4.94 -0.43
N VAL A 64 5.73 -4.42 0.35
CA VAL A 64 6.16 -5.06 1.61
C VAL A 64 5.02 -5.10 2.64
N LYS A 65 4.24 -4.03 2.77
CA LYS A 65 3.07 -3.99 3.68
C LYS A 65 1.99 -4.97 3.24
N GLN A 66 1.70 -5.02 1.94
CA GLN A 66 0.73 -5.96 1.38
C GLN A 66 1.19 -7.41 1.60
N GLY A 67 2.47 -7.70 1.34
CA GLY A 67 3.06 -9.01 1.59
C GLY A 67 2.99 -9.42 3.06
N LEU A 68 3.26 -8.50 3.98
CA LEU A 68 3.10 -8.74 5.41
C LEU A 68 1.65 -9.08 5.77
N ASN A 69 0.69 -8.26 5.33
CA ASN A 69 -0.72 -8.49 5.64
C ASN A 69 -1.21 -9.84 5.11
N ASN A 70 -0.89 -10.17 3.87
CA ASN A 70 -1.23 -11.47 3.28
C ASN A 70 -0.64 -12.63 4.08
N CYS A 71 0.62 -12.52 4.52
CA CYS A 71 1.26 -13.54 5.35
C CYS A 71 0.55 -13.71 6.71
N LEU A 72 0.17 -12.60 7.36
CA LEU A 72 -0.56 -12.64 8.63
C LEU A 72 -1.98 -13.23 8.47
N ASP A 73 -2.64 -12.95 7.35
CA ASP A 73 -3.95 -13.51 7.02
C ASP A 73 -3.88 -15.00 6.75
N GLU A 74 -2.85 -15.47 6.02
CA GLU A 74 -2.59 -16.88 5.79
C GLU A 74 -2.30 -17.62 7.10
N ALA A 75 -1.47 -17.05 7.99
CA ALA A 75 -1.19 -17.62 9.30
C ALA A 75 -2.47 -17.73 10.15
N SER A 76 -3.32 -16.69 10.12
CA SER A 76 -4.58 -16.67 10.85
C SER A 76 -5.59 -17.69 10.29
N THR A 77 -5.68 -17.79 8.96
CA THR A 77 -6.54 -18.77 8.28
C THR A 77 -6.12 -20.19 8.60
N LYS A 78 -4.81 -20.46 8.53
CA LYS A 78 -4.23 -21.76 8.91
C LYS A 78 -4.51 -22.10 10.37
N TYR A 79 -4.38 -21.14 11.29
CA TYR A 79 -4.74 -21.32 12.69
C TYR A 79 -6.22 -21.68 12.86
N SER A 80 -7.13 -20.90 12.25
CA SER A 80 -8.57 -21.16 12.33
C SER A 80 -8.96 -22.53 11.77
N ASN A 81 -8.34 -22.95 10.65
CA ASN A 81 -8.55 -24.27 10.07
C ASN A 81 -8.06 -25.38 11.00
N ASN A 82 -6.86 -25.23 11.57
CA ASN A 82 -6.32 -26.21 12.51
C ASN A 82 -7.16 -26.31 13.78
N TRP A 83 -7.64 -25.17 14.30
CA TRP A 83 -8.56 -25.14 15.42
C TRP A 83 -9.84 -25.90 15.08
N GLY A 84 -10.52 -25.54 13.98
CA GLY A 84 -11.73 -26.21 13.51
C GLY A 84 -11.55 -27.71 13.29
N ASN A 85 -10.44 -28.13 12.69
CA ASN A 85 -10.14 -29.56 12.49
C ASN A 85 -9.97 -30.32 13.81
N GLU A 86 -9.32 -29.73 14.81
CA GLU A 86 -9.19 -30.33 16.14
C GLU A 86 -10.56 -30.46 16.82
N CYS A 87 -11.42 -29.46 16.66
CA CYS A 87 -12.79 -29.48 17.15
C CYS A 87 -13.61 -30.60 16.50
N GLU A 88 -13.54 -30.73 15.18
CA GLU A 88 -14.25 -31.75 14.41
C GLU A 88 -13.76 -33.16 14.76
N THR A 89 -12.43 -33.37 14.80
CA THR A 89 -11.81 -34.65 15.15
C THR A 89 -12.21 -35.12 16.56
N ARG A 90 -12.48 -34.17 17.46
CA ARG A 90 -12.91 -34.43 18.84
C ARG A 90 -14.42 -34.56 19.00
N GLY A 91 -15.19 -34.39 17.92
CA GLY A 91 -16.65 -34.41 17.94
C GLY A 91 -17.27 -33.22 18.68
N LEU A 92 -16.51 -32.13 18.87
CA LEU A 92 -16.98 -30.90 19.51
C LEU A 92 -17.79 -30.03 18.54
N LEU A 93 -17.56 -30.18 17.24
CA LEU A 93 -18.36 -29.58 16.17
C LEU A 93 -19.28 -30.64 15.56
N THR A 94 -20.53 -30.68 15.99
CA THR A 94 -21.58 -31.45 15.31
C THR A 94 -22.24 -30.61 14.21
N GLU A 95 -22.90 -31.22 13.21
CA GLU A 95 -23.67 -30.48 12.20
C GLU A 95 -24.70 -29.53 12.85
N ARG A 96 -25.30 -29.96 13.97
CA ARG A 96 -26.21 -29.14 14.78
C ARG A 96 -25.49 -27.92 15.39
N CYS A 97 -24.26 -28.10 15.86
CA CYS A 97 -23.49 -26.97 16.39
C CYS A 97 -23.07 -26.00 15.30
N ILE A 98 -22.69 -26.50 14.12
CA ILE A 98 -22.36 -25.66 12.96
C ILE A 98 -23.57 -24.83 12.56
N SER A 99 -24.77 -25.43 12.47
CA SER A 99 -25.99 -24.69 12.16
C SER A 99 -26.37 -23.71 13.27
N LEU A 100 -26.29 -24.10 14.54
CA LEU A 100 -26.67 -23.27 15.69
C LEU A 100 -25.77 -22.03 15.86
N LEU A 101 -24.47 -22.15 15.57
CA LEU A 101 -23.53 -21.02 15.68
C LEU A 101 -23.88 -19.89 14.70
N ASP A 102 -24.31 -20.23 13.49
CA ASP A 102 -24.75 -19.31 12.43
C ASP A 102 -26.24 -18.94 12.50
N MET A 103 -27.04 -19.67 13.27
CA MET A 103 -28.49 -19.47 13.38
C MET A 103 -28.82 -18.29 14.31
N ALA A 104 -29.69 -17.40 13.82
CA ALA A 104 -30.27 -16.35 14.64
C ALA A 104 -31.25 -16.94 15.67
N TYR A 105 -31.35 -16.34 16.86
CA TYR A 105 -32.28 -16.79 17.91
C TYR A 105 -33.72 -16.93 17.40
N SER A 106 -34.18 -16.04 16.52
CA SER A 106 -35.51 -16.09 15.92
C SER A 106 -35.77 -17.35 15.09
N ASP A 107 -34.74 -17.93 14.48
CA ASP A 107 -34.84 -19.16 13.69
C ASP A 107 -34.74 -20.40 14.59
N TYR A 108 -33.90 -20.34 15.63
CA TYR A 108 -33.83 -21.37 16.68
C TYR A 108 -35.21 -21.62 17.33
N VAL A 109 -35.94 -20.55 17.66
CA VAL A 109 -37.28 -20.65 18.26
C VAL A 109 -38.29 -21.35 17.34
N LYS A 110 -38.13 -21.26 16.01
CA LYS A 110 -39.03 -21.90 15.04
C LYS A 110 -38.83 -23.42 14.95
N GLU A 111 -37.65 -23.90 15.28
CA GLU A 111 -37.33 -25.33 15.28
C GLU A 111 -37.75 -26.03 16.58
N LEU A 112 -38.09 -25.28 17.64
CA LEU A 112 -38.50 -25.85 18.91
C LEU A 112 -39.89 -26.52 18.82
N PRO A 113 -40.07 -27.69 19.45
CA PRO A 113 -41.37 -28.35 19.51
C PRO A 113 -42.39 -27.50 20.29
N TYR A 114 -43.64 -27.53 19.83
CA TYR A 114 -44.76 -26.77 20.39
C TYR A 114 -44.90 -27.04 21.90
N GLY A 115 -44.68 -26.01 22.74
CA GLY A 115 -44.88 -26.08 24.20
C GLY A 115 -43.65 -25.80 25.06
N LYS A 116 -42.43 -25.81 24.51
CA LYS A 116 -41.22 -25.34 25.21
C LYS A 116 -41.07 -23.83 25.01
N ARG A 117 -41.53 -23.00 25.95
CA ARG A 117 -41.44 -21.54 25.79
C ARG A 117 -41.01 -20.73 27.01
N LEU A 118 -40.74 -21.35 28.16
CA LEU A 118 -40.50 -20.58 29.39
C LEU A 118 -39.05 -20.10 29.61
N ASP A 119 -38.03 -20.77 29.04
CA ASP A 119 -36.59 -20.39 29.19
C ASP A 119 -35.78 -20.44 27.87
N THR A 120 -36.42 -20.15 26.74
CA THR A 120 -35.88 -20.45 25.40
C THR A 120 -34.61 -19.69 25.01
N PHE A 121 -34.36 -18.50 25.60
CA PHE A 121 -33.16 -17.72 25.29
C PHE A 121 -31.94 -18.20 26.06
N ASP A 122 -32.10 -18.51 27.36
CA ASP A 122 -31.01 -19.07 28.16
C ASP A 122 -30.64 -20.46 27.66
N ASP A 123 -31.63 -21.27 27.25
CA ASP A 123 -31.40 -22.55 26.58
C ASP A 123 -30.64 -22.38 25.24
N TYR A 124 -30.98 -21.37 24.44
CA TYR A 124 -30.26 -21.04 23.20
C TYR A 124 -28.80 -20.67 23.45
N LEU A 125 -28.56 -19.77 24.43
CA LEU A 125 -27.21 -19.36 24.78
C LEU A 125 -26.39 -20.52 25.31
N LYS A 126 -26.98 -21.33 26.19
CA LYS A 126 -26.33 -22.51 26.75
C LYS A 126 -25.97 -23.53 25.68
N GLU A 127 -26.89 -23.84 24.76
CA GLU A 127 -26.60 -24.77 23.66
C GLU A 127 -25.54 -24.20 22.71
N LYS A 128 -25.55 -22.89 22.47
CA LYS A 128 -24.52 -22.21 21.67
C LYS A 128 -23.15 -22.22 22.34
N GLU A 129 -23.09 -22.06 23.67
CA GLU A 129 -21.88 -22.18 24.47
C GLU A 129 -21.36 -23.63 24.51
N GLU A 130 -22.25 -24.62 24.63
CA GLU A 130 -21.90 -26.04 24.52
C GLU A 130 -21.34 -26.39 23.13
N CYS A 131 -21.79 -25.66 22.10
CA CYS A 131 -21.25 -25.71 20.75
C CYS A 131 -19.98 -24.86 20.53
N SER A 132 -19.52 -24.15 21.56
CA SER A 132 -18.23 -23.46 21.49
C SER A 132 -17.10 -24.48 21.55
N CYS A 133 -16.25 -24.51 20.52
CA CYS A 133 -15.13 -25.43 20.53
C CYS A 133 -14.04 -24.97 21.51
N SER A 134 -14.15 -25.47 22.74
CA SER A 134 -13.16 -25.31 23.79
C SER A 134 -12.18 -26.48 23.76
N LEU A 135 -11.02 -26.28 23.14
CA LEU A 135 -9.96 -27.29 23.08
C LEU A 135 -9.26 -27.44 24.44
N PRO A 136 -8.74 -28.63 24.79
CA PRO A 136 -7.89 -28.79 25.97
C PRO A 136 -6.69 -27.85 25.92
N LEU A 137 -6.29 -27.31 27.08
CA LEU A 137 -5.20 -26.33 27.20
C LEU A 137 -3.95 -26.74 26.41
N THR A 138 -3.49 -27.98 26.54
CA THR A 138 -2.31 -28.48 25.82
C THR A 138 -2.38 -28.35 24.30
N ILE A 139 -3.57 -28.44 23.71
CA ILE A 139 -3.77 -28.31 22.26
C ILE A 139 -3.96 -26.85 21.89
N ALA A 140 -4.76 -26.12 22.66
CA ALA A 140 -4.93 -24.69 22.48
C ALA A 140 -3.57 -23.97 22.51
N ASP A 141 -2.74 -24.24 23.53
CA ASP A 141 -1.39 -23.68 23.67
C ASP A 141 -0.51 -24.05 22.48
N ARG A 142 -0.52 -25.32 22.04
CA ARG A 142 0.25 -25.75 20.87
C ARG A 142 -0.17 -25.03 19.59
N LEU A 143 -1.47 -24.80 19.39
CA LEU A 143 -1.98 -24.06 18.22
C LEU A 143 -1.64 -22.57 18.31
N ASN A 144 -1.76 -21.98 19.49
CA ASN A 144 -1.40 -20.59 19.76
C ASN A 144 0.11 -20.36 19.52
N ASP A 145 0.96 -21.25 20.03
CA ASP A 145 2.40 -21.23 19.78
C ASP A 145 2.72 -21.34 18.27
N GLY A 146 1.94 -22.14 17.55
CA GLY A 146 2.05 -22.28 16.10
C GLY A 146 1.72 -20.96 15.39
N LEU A 147 0.62 -20.32 15.76
CA LEU A 147 0.22 -19.01 15.23
C LEU A 147 1.29 -17.94 15.53
N ASP A 148 1.80 -17.89 16.75
CA ASP A 148 2.83 -16.92 17.14
C ASP A 148 4.12 -17.12 16.36
N LYS A 149 4.55 -18.37 16.14
CA LYS A 149 5.69 -18.68 15.29
C LYS A 149 5.47 -18.25 13.84
N ASP A 150 4.29 -18.55 13.28
CA ASP A 150 3.95 -18.19 11.90
C ASP A 150 3.92 -16.66 11.74
N LYS A 151 3.32 -15.92 12.68
CA LYS A 151 3.33 -14.45 12.70
C LYS A 151 4.73 -13.88 12.82
N GLN A 152 5.55 -14.40 13.73
CA GLN A 152 6.95 -13.99 13.88
C GLN A 152 7.74 -14.24 12.59
N ASN A 153 7.47 -15.34 11.88
CA ASN A 153 8.09 -15.60 10.60
C ASN A 153 7.69 -14.57 9.54
N CYS A 154 6.42 -14.15 9.50
CA CYS A 154 5.99 -13.05 8.62
C CYS A 154 6.77 -11.76 8.87
N PHE A 155 6.96 -11.36 10.14
CA PHE A 155 7.73 -10.16 10.47
C PHE A 155 9.23 -10.28 10.13
N LYS A 156 9.79 -11.49 10.12
CA LYS A 156 11.18 -11.74 9.69
C LYS A 156 11.33 -11.61 8.17
N ILE A 157 10.35 -12.09 7.40
CA ILE A 157 10.35 -12.02 5.94
C ILE A 157 10.07 -10.58 5.47
N TYR A 158 9.16 -9.87 6.14
CA TYR A 158 8.76 -8.50 5.81
C TYR A 158 9.12 -7.52 6.94
N PRO A 159 10.41 -7.17 7.11
CA PRO A 159 10.86 -6.26 8.15
C PRO A 159 10.22 -4.88 7.97
N GLN A 160 9.70 -4.35 9.06
CA GLN A 160 9.17 -2.98 9.13
C GLN A 160 10.35 -2.06 9.46
N ASN A 161 10.94 -1.44 8.44
CA ASN A 161 11.96 -0.39 8.60
C ASN A 161 11.32 0.93 9.05
#